data_AF-A0A815XZT3-F1
#
_entry.id   AF-A0A815XZT3-F1
#
_cell.length_a   1.000
_cell.length_b   1.000
_cell.length_c   1.000
_cell.angle_alpha   90.00
_cell.angle_beta   90.00
_cell.angle_gamma   90.00
#
_symmetry.space_group_name_H-M   'P 1'
#
loop_
_entity.id
_entity.type
_entity.pdbx_description
1 polymer ?
#
loop_
_entity_poly.entity_id
_entity_poly.type
_entity_poly.pdbx_seq_one_letter_code
_entity_poly.pdbx_strand_id
1 'polypeptide(L)' 'MFGWGVNLHGQLGLGSSLTSGFIPTPQRIVFFNDHICIQVACSLTHSIFLL' A
#
# COMPACT_ATOMS: atom_id res chain seq x y z
N MET A 1 -8.04 -3.13 3.03
CA MET A 1 -6.97 -2.25 3.58
C MET A 1 -6.88 -0.96 2.77
N PHE A 2 -6.40 0.13 3.37
CA PHE A 2 -6.16 1.41 2.68
C PHE A 2 -4.72 1.87 2.87
N GLY A 3 -4.16 2.53 1.86
CA GLY A 3 -2.83 3.13 1.89
C GLY A 3 -2.81 4.49 1.19
N TRP A 4 -1.96 5.40 1.66
CA TRP A 4 -1.73 6.72 1.09
C TRP A 4 -0.32 7.22 1.45
N GLY A 5 0.11 8.31 0.83
CA GLY A 5 1.43 8.91 1.05
C GLY A 5 2.41 8.62 -0.08
N VAL A 6 3.70 8.56 0.26
CA VAL A 6 4.79 8.35 -0.71
C VAL A 6 4.69 6.96 -1.32
N ASN A 7 4.76 6.89 -2.65
CA ASN A 7 4.70 5.64 -3.41
C ASN A 7 5.79 5.55 -4.48
N LEU A 8 6.92 6.25 -4.30
CA LEU A 8 8.04 6.31 -5.26
C LEU A 8 8.63 4.94 -5.61
N HIS A 9 8.47 3.94 -4.73
CA HIS A 9 8.96 2.58 -4.92
C HIS A 9 7.83 1.54 -4.98
N GLY A 10 6.57 1.99 -5.06
CA GLY A 10 5.41 1.10 -5.03
C GLY A 10 5.08 0.54 -3.65
N GLN A 11 5.62 1.13 -2.57
CA GLN A 11 5.46 0.63 -1.20
C GLN A 11 4.01 0.60 -0.68
N LEU A 12 3.08 1.27 -1.36
CA LEU A 12 1.64 1.21 -1.02
C LEU A 12 0.94 -0.02 -1.62
N GLY A 13 1.56 -0.74 -2.56
CA GLY A 13 0.99 -1.96 -3.14
C GLY A 13 -0.27 -1.72 -3.98
N LEU A 14 -0.42 -0.51 -4.56
CA LEU A 14 -1.60 -0.10 -5.32
C LEU A 14 -1.64 -0.63 -6.79
N GLY A 15 -0.65 -1.43 -7.19
CA GLY A 15 -0.51 -1.95 -8.56
C GLY A 15 0.16 -0.96 -9.53
N SER A 16 0.46 -1.44 -10.73
CA SER A 16 1.24 -0.70 -11.75
C SER A 16 0.53 0.50 -12.38
N SER A 17 -0.80 0.62 -12.21
CA SER A 17 -1.58 1.73 -12.77
C SER A 17 -1.58 3.00 -11.89
N LEU A 18 -1.13 2.90 -10.63
CA LEU A 18 -1.08 4.01 -9.68
C LEU A 18 0.37 4.36 -9.35
N THR A 19 1.09 4.83 -10.36
CA THR A 19 2.53 5.20 -10.33
C THR A 19 2.80 6.64 -9.89
N SER A 20 1.80 7.37 -9.39
CA SER A 20 2.04 8.70 -8.81
C SER A 20 3.00 8.58 -7.62
N GLY A 21 4.08 9.35 -7.62
CA GLY A 21 5.08 9.34 -6.55
C GLY A 21 4.51 9.71 -5.17
N PHE A 22 3.34 10.35 -5.13
CA PHE A 22 2.58 10.64 -3.93
C PHE A 22 1.08 10.43 -4.14
N ILE A 23 0.44 9.80 -3.16
CA ILE A 23 -0.98 9.48 -3.12
C ILE A 23 -1.62 10.33 -2.00
N PRO A 24 -2.34 11.42 -2.33
CA PRO A 24 -2.81 12.39 -1.34
C PRO A 24 -4.04 11.94 -0.55
N THR A 25 -4.76 10.93 -1.05
CA THR A 25 -6.00 10.44 -0.44
C THR A 25 -5.92 8.94 -0.18
N PRO A 26 -6.60 8.42 0.85
CA PRO A 26 -6.66 6.98 1.11
C PRO A 26 -7.13 6.20 -0.13
N GLN A 27 -6.28 5.32 -0.64
CA GLN A 27 -6.62 4.42 -1.74
C GLN A 27 -6.83 3.01 -1.20
N ARG A 28 -7.85 2.33 -1.72
CA ARG A 28 -8.13 0.93 -1.35
C ARG A 28 -7.11 0.02 -2.02
N ILE A 29 -6.45 -0.81 -1.23
CA ILE A 29 -5.52 -1.83 -1.73
C ILE A 29 -6.32 -3.12 -1.96
N VAL A 30 -6.70 -3.37 -3.22
CA VAL A 30 -7.62 -4.46 -3.62
C VAL A 30 -7.10 -5.86 -3.31
N PHE A 31 -5.78 -6.03 -3.17
CA PHE A 31 -5.16 -7.31 -2.79
C PHE A 31 -5.74 -7.86 -1.47
N PHE A 32 -6.08 -6.99 -0.51
CA PHE A 32 -6.59 -7.39 0.80
C PHE A 32 -8.13 -7.50 0.86
N ASN A 33 -8.84 -7.60 -0.26
CA ASN A 33 -10.28 -7.82 -0.23
C ASN A 33 -10.63 -9.24 0.25
N ASP A 34 -9.84 -10.23 -0.19
CA ASP A 34 -10.04 -11.65 0.11
C ASP A 34 -8.99 -12.21 1.08
N HIS A 35 -8.15 -11.35 1.64
CA HIS A 35 -7.09 -11.71 2.59
C HIS A 35 -7.26 -10.95 3.90
N ILE A 36 -7.17 -11.66 5.02
CA ILE A 36 -7.10 -11.03 6.34
C ILE A 36 -5.66 -10.56 6.54
N CYS A 37 -5.47 -9.32 6.99
CA CYS A 37 -4.16 -8.79 7.36
C CYS A 37 -4.11 -8.70 8.88
N ILE A 38 -3.20 -9.44 9.50
CA ILE A 38 -3.03 -9.52 10.96
C ILE A 38 -2.16 -8.36 11.45
N GLN A 39 -1.09 -8.04 10.71
CA GLN A 39 -0.14 -7.01 11.11
C GLN A 39 0.45 -6.28 9.91
N VAL A 40 0.77 -5.00 10.11
CA VAL A 40 1.46 -4.15 9.13
C VAL A 40 2.70 -3.51 9.76
N ALA A 41 3.78 -3.40 8.99
CA ALA A 41 4.96 -2.61 9.34
C ALA A 41 5.39 -1.79 8.14
N CYS A 42 5.73 -0.51 8.37
CA CYS A 42 6.11 0.41 7.30
C CYS A 42 7.49 1.01 7.58
N SER A 43 8.24 1.23 6.51
CA SER A 43 9.50 1.97 6.48
C SER A 43 9.42 3.10 5.44
N LEU A 44 10.51 3.84 5.24
CA LEU A 44 10.55 4.92 4.25
C LEU A 44 10.21 4.44 2.82
N THR A 45 10.70 3.26 2.45
CA THR A 45 10.67 2.77 1.06
C THR A 45 10.00 1.41 0.89
N HIS A 46 9.57 0.77 1.98
CA HIS A 46 8.98 -0.57 1.97
C HIS A 46 7.86 -0.71 2.98
N SER A 47 6.88 -1.55 2.66
CA SER A 47 5.81 -1.97 3.57
C SER A 47 5.75 -3.50 3.60
N ILE A 48 5.56 -4.07 4.78
CA ILE A 48 5.45 -5.52 5.02
C ILE A 48 4.10 -5.80 5.67
N PHE A 49 3.46 -6.87 5.24
CA PHE A 49 2.15 -7.31 5.72
C PHE A 49 2.24 -8.76 6.17
N LEU A 50 1.67 -9.05 7.34
CA LEU A 50 1.45 -10.41 7.83
C LEU A 50 -0.03 -10.76 7.55
N LEU A 51 -0.24 -11.80 6.75
CA LEU A 51 -1.56 -12.34 6.43
C LEU A 51 -1.99 -13.40 7.44
#